data_AF-A0A925X1X2-F1
#
_entry.id   AF-A0A925X1X2-F1
#
_cell.length_a   1.000
_cell.length_b   1.000
_cell.length_c   1.000
_cell.angle_alpha   90.00
_cell.angle_beta   90.00
_cell.angle_gamma   90.00
#
_symmetry.space_group_name_H-M   'P 1'
#
loop_
_entity.id
_entity.type
_entity.pdbx_description
1 polymer ?
#
loop_
_entity_poly.entity_id
_entity_poly.type
_entity_poly.pdbx_seq_one_letter_code
_entity_poly.pdbx_strand_id
1 'polypeptide(L)'
;ASVARSAIAAVPGGAPTTSAIYLSNVTGAYTPAPAAAGPASGAWGTYRLELDYTTDTFAFFLNNVPQGAGALNAAADNGLDINFTVNGRGMDVAYFDNFSVNAVPEPSSLAVVGLALSGLLARRRNRA
;
A
#
# COMPACT_ATOMS: atom_id res chain seq x y z
N ALA A 1 -5.65 -3.22 2.83
CA ALA A 1 -5.15 -2.04 2.09
C ALA A 1 -4.31 -1.17 3.01
N SER A 2 -3.13 -0.77 2.57
CA SER A 2 -2.30 0.21 3.29
C SER A 2 -2.50 1.58 2.66
N VAL A 3 -2.78 2.60 3.48
CA VAL A 3 -2.91 4.00 3.03
C VAL A 3 -1.93 4.84 3.83
N ALA A 4 -1.14 5.65 3.13
CA ALA A 4 -0.20 6.60 3.71
C ALA A 4 -0.36 7.95 3.01
N ARG A 5 -0.18 9.05 3.73
CA ARG A 5 -0.05 10.38 3.12
C ARG A 5 1.38 10.85 3.23
N SER A 6 1.89 11.51 2.19
CA SER A 6 3.17 12.21 2.28
C SER A 6 3.13 13.58 1.64
N ALA A 7 3.95 14.49 2.17
CA ALA A 7 4.21 15.79 1.59
C ALA A 7 5.73 16.01 1.57
N ILE A 8 6.24 16.53 0.46
CA ILE A 8 7.63 16.98 0.34
C ILE A 8 7.61 18.49 0.48
N ALA A 9 8.34 19.05 1.45
CA ALA A 9 8.49 20.50 1.56
C ALA A 9 9.54 20.99 0.56
N ALA A 10 9.23 22.09 -0.15
CA ALA A 10 10.19 22.73 -1.03
C ALA A 10 11.32 23.36 -0.21
N VAL A 11 12.57 23.25 -0.69
CA VAL A 11 13.65 24.14 -0.23
C VAL A 11 13.27 25.58 -0.57
N PRO A 12 13.35 26.53 0.38
CA PRO A 12 13.16 27.94 0.09
C PRO A 12 14.11 28.40 -1.03
N GLY A 13 13.55 28.78 -2.19
CA GLY A 13 14.31 29.28 -3.35
C GLY A 13 14.55 28.28 -4.49
N GLY A 14 14.10 27.03 -4.39
CA GLY A 14 14.13 26.05 -5.48
C GLY A 14 12.90 26.12 -6.38
N ALA A 15 13.06 25.92 -7.69
CA ALA A 15 11.93 25.74 -8.61
C ALA A 15 11.09 24.52 -8.16
N PRO A 16 9.75 24.56 -8.28
CA PRO A 16 8.91 23.43 -7.92
C PRO A 16 9.29 22.23 -8.80
N THR A 17 9.94 21.23 -8.20
CA THR A 17 10.18 19.96 -8.86
C THR A 17 8.97 19.07 -8.62
N THR A 18 8.43 18.50 -9.69
CA THR A 18 7.43 17.43 -9.57
C THR A 18 8.15 16.20 -9.06
N SER A 19 7.73 15.72 -7.89
CA SER A 19 8.21 14.44 -7.36
C SER A 19 7.90 13.34 -8.39
N ALA A 20 8.81 12.42 -8.65
CA ALA A 20 8.55 11.28 -9.53
C ALA A 20 8.39 10.01 -8.69
N ILE A 21 7.41 9.17 -9.04
CA ILE A 21 7.25 7.85 -8.43
C ILE A 21 7.98 6.83 -9.30
N TYR A 22 8.89 6.08 -8.69
CA TYR A 22 9.62 5.00 -9.33
C TYR A 22 9.20 3.67 -8.71
N LEU A 23 8.87 2.69 -9.55
CA LEU A 23 8.68 1.30 -9.12
C LEU A 23 9.94 0.52 -9.51
N SER A 24 10.56 -0.17 -8.57
CA SER A 24 11.61 -1.16 -8.88
C SER A 24 11.00 -2.56 -8.92
N ASN A 25 11.40 -3.36 -9.90
CA ASN A 25 11.09 -4.78 -9.87
C ASN A 25 12.07 -5.53 -8.94
N VAL A 26 11.74 -6.80 -8.71
CA VAL A 26 12.37 -7.65 -7.70
C VAL A 26 13.80 -8.10 -8.00
N THR A 27 14.32 -7.81 -9.19
CA THR A 27 15.74 -8.04 -9.50
C THR A 27 16.64 -6.91 -8.98
N GLY A 28 16.06 -5.90 -8.31
CA GLY A 28 16.79 -4.70 -7.91
C GLY A 28 17.19 -3.83 -9.11
N ALA A 29 16.71 -4.15 -10.32
CA ALA A 29 16.89 -3.33 -11.49
C ALA A 29 16.06 -2.06 -11.31
N TYR A 30 16.72 -1.02 -10.81
CA TYR A 30 16.20 0.33 -10.82
C TYR A 30 16.14 0.81 -12.27
N THR A 31 15.00 0.62 -12.93
CA THR A 31 14.68 1.28 -14.20
C THR A 31 13.86 2.52 -13.88
N PRO A 32 14.47 3.72 -13.80
CA PRO A 32 13.77 4.94 -13.44
C PRO A 32 12.90 5.46 -14.59
N ALA A 33 11.88 4.70 -14.97
CA ALA A 33 10.75 5.28 -15.68
C ALA A 33 9.79 5.83 -14.62
N PRO A 34 9.47 7.13 -14.62
CA PRO A 34 8.46 7.67 -13.71
C PRO A 34 7.12 6.99 -14.02
N ALA A 35 6.58 6.28 -13.04
CA ALA A 35 5.25 5.68 -13.16
C ALA A 35 4.15 6.74 -13.10
N ALA A 36 4.43 7.87 -12.42
CA ALA A 36 3.64 9.08 -12.49
C ALA A 36 4.34 10.31 -11.89
N ALA A 37 3.75 11.47 -12.17
CA ALA A 37 3.97 12.67 -11.38
C ALA A 37 3.37 12.49 -9.98
N GLY A 38 4.23 12.56 -8.98
CA GLY A 38 3.87 12.68 -7.58
C GLY A 38 3.22 14.04 -7.26
N PRO A 39 2.89 14.28 -5.98
CA PRO A 39 2.36 15.56 -5.54
C PRO A 39 3.35 16.69 -5.82
N ALA A 40 2.81 17.87 -6.12
CA ALA A 40 3.60 19.09 -6.16
C ALA A 40 4.25 19.36 -4.80
N SER A 41 5.42 20.01 -4.81
CA SER A 41 6.10 20.39 -3.58
C SER A 41 5.21 21.27 -2.70
N GLY A 42 5.15 20.98 -1.40
CA GLY A 42 4.27 21.62 -0.42
C GLY A 42 2.83 21.10 -0.40
N ALA A 43 2.47 20.15 -1.28
CA ALA A 43 1.16 19.52 -1.30
C ALA A 43 1.18 18.10 -0.72
N TRP A 44 0.07 17.70 -0.10
CA TRP A 44 -0.14 16.33 0.37
C TRP A 44 -0.58 15.42 -0.78
N GLY A 45 0.05 14.26 -0.90
CA GLY A 45 -0.40 13.13 -1.70
C GLY A 45 -0.94 12.01 -0.85
N THR A 46 -1.87 11.24 -1.40
CA THR A 46 -2.31 9.96 -0.81
C THR A 46 -1.73 8.80 -1.61
N TYR A 47 -1.07 7.90 -0.92
CA TYR A 47 -0.47 6.68 -1.44
C TYR A 47 -1.29 5.50 -0.93
N ARG A 48 -1.67 4.60 -1.81
CA ARG A 48 -2.37 3.37 -1.44
C ARG A 48 -1.72 2.19 -2.13
N LEU A 49 -1.42 1.16 -1.34
CA LEU A 49 -0.94 -0.12 -1.81
C LEU A 49 -1.99 -1.19 -1.46
N GLU A 50 -2.46 -1.88 -2.49
CA GLU A 50 -3.36 -3.01 -2.37
C GLU A 50 -2.57 -4.27 -2.74
N LEU A 51 -2.62 -5.26 -1.85
CA LEU A 51 -1.94 -6.55 -2.00
C LEU A 51 -3.04 -7.61 -2.03
N ASP A 52 -3.02 -8.46 -3.04
CA ASP A 52 -3.88 -9.62 -3.17
C ASP A 52 -3.03 -10.89 -3.16
N TYR A 53 -3.01 -11.55 -2.02
CA TYR A 53 -2.31 -12.82 -1.81
C TYR A 53 -3.06 -14.03 -2.41
N THR A 54 -4.28 -13.84 -2.91
CA THR A 54 -5.02 -14.91 -3.61
C THR A 54 -4.49 -15.06 -5.04
N THR A 55 -4.22 -13.92 -5.68
CA THR A 55 -3.73 -13.86 -7.06
C THR A 55 -2.22 -13.60 -7.15
N ASP A 56 -1.56 -13.45 -6.00
CA ASP A 56 -0.16 -13.01 -5.88
C ASP A 56 0.11 -11.74 -6.69
N THR A 57 -0.73 -10.71 -6.50
CA THR A 57 -0.59 -9.43 -7.19
C THR A 57 -0.63 -8.22 -6.26
N PHE A 58 -0.10 -7.10 -6.73
CA PHE A 58 -0.25 -5.80 -6.09
C PHE A 58 -0.78 -4.75 -7.07
N ALA A 59 -1.42 -3.72 -6.53
CA ALA A 59 -1.81 -2.52 -7.25
C ALA A 59 -1.41 -1.28 -6.43
N PHE A 60 -0.80 -0.30 -7.09
CA PHE A 60 -0.37 0.95 -6.49
C PHE A 60 -1.20 2.13 -7.02
N PHE A 61 -1.60 3.01 -6.11
CA PHE A 61 -2.41 4.18 -6.40
C PHE A 61 -1.78 5.44 -5.79
N LEU A 62 -1.82 6.53 -6.55
CA LEU A 62 -1.52 7.87 -6.09
C LEU A 62 -2.76 8.73 -6.27
N ASN A 63 -3.21 9.39 -5.20
CA ASN A 63 -4.41 10.25 -5.20
C ASN A 63 -5.63 9.52 -5.79
N ASN A 64 -5.79 8.24 -5.42
CA ASN A 64 -6.80 7.30 -5.94
C ASN A 64 -6.71 6.98 -7.44
N VAL A 65 -5.71 7.48 -8.16
CA VAL A 65 -5.46 7.14 -9.56
C VAL A 65 -4.52 5.93 -9.61
N PRO A 66 -4.85 4.85 -10.34
CA PRO A 66 -3.98 3.69 -10.48
C PRO A 66 -2.71 4.07 -11.24
N GLN A 67 -1.57 3.67 -10.70
CA GLN A 67 -0.25 3.97 -11.26
C GLN A 67 0.44 2.74 -11.85
N GLY A 68 0.01 1.55 -11.43
CA GLY A 68 0.51 0.29 -11.93
C GLY A 68 0.10 -0.89 -11.07
N ALA A 69 0.28 -2.09 -11.61
CA ALA A 69 0.07 -3.35 -10.93
C ALA A 69 1.15 -4.35 -11.36
N GLY A 70 1.40 -5.36 -10.54
CA GLY A 70 2.39 -6.39 -10.82
C GLY A 70 2.21 -7.61 -9.95
N ALA A 71 3.04 -8.63 -10.19
CA ALA A 71 3.07 -9.82 -9.35
C ALA A 71 3.78 -9.52 -8.01
N LEU A 72 3.27 -10.10 -6.92
CA LEU A 72 3.99 -10.25 -5.67
C LEU A 72 5.08 -11.30 -5.89
N ASN A 73 6.29 -11.01 -5.42
CA ASN A 73 7.33 -12.03 -5.41
C ASN A 73 7.24 -12.80 -4.11
N ALA A 74 6.67 -14.00 -4.18
CA ALA A 74 6.66 -14.92 -3.05
C ALA A 74 8.06 -15.55 -2.87
N ALA A 75 8.97 -14.81 -2.22
CA ALA A 75 10.06 -15.48 -1.54
C ALA A 75 9.47 -16.29 -0.38
N ALA A 76 10.10 -17.40 0.02
CA ALA A 76 9.56 -18.36 0.98
C ALA A 76 9.25 -17.80 2.39
N ASP A 77 9.62 -16.55 2.67
CA ASP A 77 9.26 -15.82 3.89
C ASP A 77 8.01 -14.95 3.65
N ASN A 78 6.88 -15.41 4.21
CA ASN A 78 5.56 -14.77 4.11
C ASN A 78 5.42 -13.48 4.95
N GLY A 79 6.53 -12.78 5.22
CA GLY A 79 6.55 -11.54 5.97
C GLY A 79 6.33 -10.34 5.06
N LEU A 80 5.30 -9.52 5.33
CA LEU A 80 5.17 -8.20 4.71
C LEU A 80 6.10 -7.22 5.43
N ASP A 81 7.17 -6.79 4.76
CA ASP A 81 8.01 -5.67 5.21
C ASP A 81 7.63 -4.39 4.44
N ILE A 82 7.44 -3.29 5.18
CA ILE A 82 7.11 -1.98 4.61
C ILE A 82 8.17 -0.98 5.09
N ASN A 83 9.00 -0.53 4.16
CA ASN A 83 10.05 0.45 4.43
C ASN A 83 9.73 1.81 3.80
N PHE A 84 10.02 2.89 4.54
CA PHE A 84 9.97 4.26 4.07
C PHE A 84 11.39 4.82 4.01
N THR A 85 11.87 5.11 2.80
CA THR A 85 13.20 5.70 2.61
C THR A 85 13.06 7.12 2.07
N VAL A 86 13.67 8.08 2.77
CA VAL A 86 13.76 9.48 2.33
C VAL A 86 15.19 9.75 1.87
N ASN A 87 15.36 9.96 0.57
CA ASN A 87 16.64 10.35 -0.03
C ASN A 87 16.59 11.84 -0.42
N GLY A 88 16.91 12.72 0.53
CA GLY A 88 16.97 14.18 0.29
C GLY A 88 18.34 14.65 -0.17
N ARG A 89 18.41 15.81 -0.85
CA ARG A 89 19.67 16.50 -1.18
C ARG A 89 19.80 17.76 -0.34
N GLY A 90 20.35 17.64 0.88
CA GLY A 90 20.61 18.79 1.76
C GLY A 90 19.50 19.01 2.79
N MET A 91 18.73 20.10 2.66
CA MET A 91 17.74 20.59 3.65
C MET A 91 16.30 20.10 3.38
N ASP A 92 16.11 19.16 2.45
CA ASP A 92 14.78 18.62 2.11
C ASP A 92 14.16 17.89 3.31
N VAL A 93 12.86 18.11 3.54
CA VAL A 93 12.09 17.41 4.58
C VAL A 93 10.87 16.75 3.94
N ALA A 94 10.66 15.48 4.27
CA ALA A 94 9.46 14.73 3.92
C ALA A 94 8.64 14.44 5.18
N TYR A 95 7.34 14.66 5.10
CA TYR A 95 6.39 14.37 6.17
C TYR A 95 5.52 13.19 5.76
N PHE A 96 5.22 12.30 6.70
CA PHE A 96 4.31 11.17 6.52
C PHE A 96 3.23 11.22 7.60
N ASP A 97 1.98 10.96 7.22
CA ASP A 97 0.85 10.94 8.16
C ASP A 97 -0.23 9.94 7.71
N ASN A 98 -1.10 9.56 8.66
CA ASN A 98 -2.23 8.66 8.47
C ASN A 98 -1.85 7.30 7.88
N PHE A 99 -0.69 6.76 8.29
CA PHE A 99 -0.29 5.41 7.93
C PHE A 99 -1.22 4.39 8.59
N SER A 100 -1.84 3.54 7.78
CA SER A 100 -2.67 2.44 8.26
C SER A 100 -2.40 1.19 7.45
N VAL A 101 -2.42 0.03 8.11
CA VAL A 101 -2.36 -1.28 7.47
C VAL A 101 -3.57 -2.07 7.93
N ASN A 102 -4.47 -2.37 6.99
CA ASN A 102 -5.66 -3.16 7.27
C ASN A 102 -5.53 -4.52 6.58
N ALA A 103 -5.42 -5.57 7.40
CA ALA A 103 -5.63 -6.94 6.94
C ALA A 103 -7.12 -7.13 6.67
N VAL A 104 -7.47 -7.41 5.42
CA VAL A 104 -8.85 -7.71 5.04
C VAL A 104 -9.05 -9.21 5.26
N PRO A 105 -9.98 -9.65 6.12
CA PRO A 105 -10.23 -11.07 6.32
C PRO A 105 -10.52 -11.74 4.99
N GLU A 106 -9.85 -12.86 4.74
CA GLU A 106 -10.11 -13.63 3.53
C GLU A 106 -11.57 -14.12 3.53
N PRO A 107 -12.21 -14.24 2.35
CA PRO A 107 -13.58 -14.75 2.25
C PRO A 107 -13.78 -16.11 2.94
N SER A 108 -12.74 -16.95 2.94
CA SER A 108 -12.69 -18.24 3.63
C SER A 108 -12.93 -18.11 5.14
N SER A 109 -12.35 -17.08 5.77
CA SER A 109 -12.50 -16.83 7.21
C SER A 109 -13.93 -16.46 7.58
N LEU A 110 -14.59 -15.66 6.74
CA LEU A 110 -16.01 -15.32 6.93
C LEU A 110 -16.93 -16.53 6.74
N ALA A 111 -16.62 -17.41 5.79
CA ALA A 111 -17.37 -18.64 5.58
C ALA A 111 -17.27 -19.57 6.81
N VAL A 112 -16.08 -19.73 7.39
CA VAL A 112 -15.88 -20.52 8.61
C VAL A 112 -16.66 -19.95 9.79
N VAL A 113 -16.64 -18.62 9.98
CA VAL A 113 -17.42 -17.96 11.03
C VAL A 113 -18.92 -18.17 10.80
N GLY A 114 -19.40 -18.04 9.56
CA GLY A 114 -20.79 -18.31 9.19
C GLY A 114 -21.23 -19.75 9.48
N LEU A 115 -20.37 -20.73 9.17
CA LEU A 115 -20.63 -22.14 9.46
C LEU A 115 -20.62 -22.43 10.96
N ALA A 116 -19.70 -21.84 11.71
CA ALA A 116 -19.66 -21.98 13.17
C ALA A 116 -20.95 -21.41 13.82
N LEU A 117 -21.39 -20.24 13.38
CA LEU A 117 -22.61 -19.60 13.89
C LEU A 117 -23.86 -20.38 13.53
N SER A 118 -23.97 -20.90 12.30
CA SER A 118 -25.11 -21.71 11.89
C SER A 118 -25.18 -23.05 12.63
N GLY A 119 -24.04 -23.70 12.89
CA GLY A 119 -23.96 -24.89 13.73
C GLY A 119 -24.39 -24.64 15.18
N LEU A 120 -24.02 -23.51 15.77
CA LEU A 120 -24.47 -23.07 17.09
C LEU A 120 -25.98 -22.87 17.16
N LEU A 121 -26.57 -22.21 16.16
CA LEU A 121 -28.01 -21.97 16.08
C LEU A 121 -28.81 -23.28 15.91
N ALA A 122 -28.33 -24.19 15.06
CA ALA A 122 -28.94 -25.51 14.89
C ALA A 122 -28.93 -26.32 16.19
N ARG A 123 -27.80 -26.29 16.93
CA ARG A 123 -27.68 -26.98 18.22
C ARG A 123 -28.61 -26.42 19.30
N ARG A 124 -28.87 -25.11 19.28
CA ARG A 124 -29.83 -24.46 20.18
C ARG A 124 -31.27 -24.87 19.88
N ARG A 125 -31.63 -25.01 18.59
CA ARG A 125 -32.98 -25.44 18.18
C ARG A 125 -33.28 -26.90 18.50
N ASN A 126 -32.27 -27.77 18.55
CA ASN A 126 -32.45 -29.18 18.90
C ASN A 126 -32.51 -29.43 20.43
N ARG A 127 -32.34 -28.40 21.25
CA ARG A 127 -32.37 -28.49 22.73
C ARG A 127 -33.58 -27.80 23.37
N ALA A 128 -34.38 -27.08 22.58
CA ALA A 128 -35.64 -26.47 22.99
C ALA A 128 -36.80 -27.31 22.44
#